data_AF-A0A9E3YTA9-F1
#
_entry.id   AF-A0A9E3YTA9-F1
#
_cell.length_a   1.000
_cell.length_b   1.000
_cell.length_c   1.000
_cell.angle_alpha   90.00
_cell.angle_beta   90.00
_cell.angle_gamma   90.00
#
_symmetry.space_group_name_H-M   'P 1'
#
loop_
_entity.id
_entity.type
_entity.pdbx_description
1 polymer ?
#
loop_
_entity_poly.entity_id
_entity_poly.type
_entity_poly.pdbx_seq_one_letter_code
_entity_poly.pdbx_strand_id
1 'polypeptide(L)' 'MATSDWGSFDWEDPFRIGEQLDEEERLVMQTARDYARDRLEPRIREAYRNEGTDPAIFREMGELGLLGATL' A
#
# COMPACT_ATOMS: atom_id res chain seq x y z
N MET A 1 -20.71 -34.94 16.24
CA MET A 1 -19.37 -34.30 16.22
C MET A 1 -19.53 -32.98 15.53
N ALA A 2 -19.49 -31.86 16.26
CA ALA A 2 -19.44 -30.54 15.63
C ALA A 2 -18.02 -30.38 15.06
N THR A 3 -17.90 -30.33 13.74
CA THR A 3 -16.67 -29.89 13.08
C THR A 3 -16.54 -28.40 13.39
N SER A 4 -15.60 -28.04 14.25
CA SER A 4 -15.30 -26.65 14.55
C SER A 4 -14.92 -25.94 13.25
N ASP A 5 -15.78 -25.01 12.82
CA ASP A 5 -15.54 -24.13 11.67
C ASP A 5 -14.59 -23.02 12.11
N TRP A 6 -13.31 -23.35 12.21
CA TRP A 6 -12.24 -22.36 12.32
C TRP A 6 -12.08 -21.77 10.93
N GLY A 7 -12.73 -20.62 10.68
CA GLY A 7 -12.65 -19.95 9.38
C GLY A 7 -11.21 -19.84 8.85
N SER A 8 -11.06 -19.67 7.54
CA SER A 8 -9.74 -19.65 6.88
C SER A 8 -8.78 -18.65 7.55
N PHE A 9 -7.59 -19.14 7.91
CA PHE A 9 -6.52 -18.34 8.50
C PHE A 9 -5.59 -17.82 7.40
N ASP A 10 -5.44 -16.51 7.34
CA ASP A 10 -4.48 -15.82 6.48
C ASP A 10 -3.23 -15.49 7.31
N TRP A 11 -2.06 -15.93 6.86
CA TRP A 11 -0.80 -15.65 7.55
C TRP A 11 -0.23 -14.26 7.21
N GLU A 12 -0.63 -13.68 6.09
CA GLU A 12 -0.25 -12.32 5.68
C GLU A 12 -1.11 -11.27 6.42
N ASP A 13 -2.33 -11.64 6.82
CA ASP A 13 -3.22 -10.81 7.64
C ASP A 13 -3.91 -11.59 8.78
N PRO A 14 -3.17 -12.02 9.83
CA PRO A 14 -3.70 -12.86 10.92
C PRO A 14 -4.86 -12.22 11.70
N PHE A 15 -4.93 -10.89 11.71
CA PHE A 15 -5.96 -10.12 12.43
C PHE A 15 -7.02 -9.53 11.51
N ARG A 16 -6.98 -9.86 10.21
CA ARG A 16 -7.91 -9.33 9.21
C ARG A 16 -8.00 -7.81 9.28
N ILE A 17 -6.86 -7.14 9.38
CA ILE A 17 -6.76 -5.68 9.39
C ILE A 17 -7.46 -5.11 8.17
N GLY A 18 -7.36 -5.76 7.00
CA GLY A 18 -8.08 -5.34 5.81
C GLY A 18 -9.60 -5.27 6.00
N GLU A 19 -10.19 -6.19 6.78
CA GLU A 19 -11.63 -6.20 7.06
C GLU A 19 -12.05 -5.11 8.06
N GLN A 20 -11.12 -4.58 8.85
CA GLN A 20 -11.39 -3.53 9.84
C GLN A 20 -11.39 -2.12 9.25
N LEU A 21 -10.82 -1.94 8.06
CA LEU A 21 -10.81 -0.68 7.34
C LEU A 21 -12.16 -0.41 6.66
N ASP A 22 -12.54 0.85 6.59
CA ASP A 22 -13.68 1.28 5.77
C ASP A 22 -13.34 1.28 4.26
N GLU A 23 -14.33 1.57 3.42
CA GLU A 23 -14.16 1.54 1.97
C GLU A 23 -13.17 2.60 1.46
N GLU A 24 -13.17 3.79 2.06
CA GLU A 24 -12.28 4.88 1.68
C GLU A 24 -10.84 4.54 2.07
N GLU A 25 -10.64 4.04 3.30
CA GLU A 25 -9.34 3.60 3.79
C GLU A 25 -8.76 2.46 2.94
N ARG A 26 -9.58 1.49 2.54
CA ARG A 26 -9.15 0.41 1.63
C ARG A 26 -8.76 0.95 0.26
N LEU A 27 -9.50 1.91 -0.28
CA LEU A 27 -9.20 2.51 -1.57
C LEU A 27 -7.87 3.28 -1.53
N VAL A 28 -7.64 4.06 -0.48
CA VAL A 28 -6.37 4.79 -0.26
C VAL A 28 -5.21 3.80 -0.13
N MET A 29 -5.38 2.74 0.68
CA MET A 29 -4.38 1.69 0.84
C MET A 29 -4.04 1.01 -0.49
N GLN A 30 -5.05 0.65 -1.28
CA GLN A 30 -4.86 0.03 -2.60
C GLN A 30 -4.14 0.97 -3.57
N THR A 31 -4.58 2.24 -3.64
CA THR A 31 -3.95 3.26 -4.50
C THR A 31 -2.48 3.45 -4.16
N ALA A 32 -2.15 3.55 -2.86
CA ALA A 32 -0.77 3.67 -2.41
C ALA A 32 0.07 2.43 -2.76
N ARG A 33 -0.52 1.23 -2.60
CA ARG A 33 0.13 -0.06 -2.93
C ARG A 33 0.44 -0.17 -4.42
N ASP A 34 -0.51 0.19 -5.27
CA ASP A 34 -0.36 0.12 -6.72
C ASP A 34 0.68 1.13 -7.21
N TYR A 35 0.65 2.36 -6.70
CA TYR A 35 1.70 3.35 -6.97
C TYR A 35 3.10 2.86 -6.57
N ALA A 36 3.22 2.24 -5.38
CA ALA A 36 4.50 1.73 -4.92
C ALA A 36 5.05 0.62 -5.84
N ARG A 37 4.19 -0.29 -6.32
CA ARG A 37 4.59 -1.37 -7.24
C ARG A 37 4.91 -0.85 -8.63
N ASP A 38 4.05 -0.02 -9.20
CA ASP A 38 4.16 0.36 -10.61
C ASP A 38 5.19 1.46 -10.86
N ARG A 39 5.39 2.35 -9.87
CA ARG A 39 6.20 3.57 -10.03
C ARG A 39 7.46 3.57 -9.17
N LEU A 40 7.42 3.07 -7.94
CA LEU A 40 8.58 3.11 -7.03
C LEU A 40 9.49 1.89 -7.17
N GLU A 41 8.92 0.68 -7.20
CA GLU A 41 9.64 -0.59 -7.33
C GLU A 41 10.65 -0.63 -8.51
N PRO A 42 10.31 -0.18 -9.74
CA PRO A 42 11.29 -0.20 -10.83
C PRO A 42 12.46 0.78 -10.64
N ARG A 43 12.25 1.87 -9.87
CA ARG A 43 13.23 2.97 -9.72
C ARG A 43 14.15 2.78 -8.51
N ILE A 44 13.68 2.09 -7.47
CA ILE A 44 14.37 2.04 -6.16
C ILE A 44 15.79 1.50 -6.22
N ARG A 45 16.07 0.51 -7.08
CA ARG A 45 17.40 -0.12 -7.16
C ARG A 45 18.48 0.83 -7.67
N GLU A 46 18.15 1.62 -8.69
CA GLU A 46 19.06 2.60 -9.28
C GLU A 46 19.17 3.85 -8.39
N ALA A 47 18.03 4.35 -7.94
CA ALA A 47 17.94 5.47 -7.01
C ALA A 47 18.79 5.24 -5.75
N TYR A 48 18.67 4.05 -5.14
CA TYR A 48 19.44 3.68 -3.96
C TYR A 48 20.94 3.57 -4.25
N ARG A 49 21.32 2.97 -5.40
CA ARG A 49 22.73 2.80 -5.77
C ARG A 49 23.45 4.12 -6.00
N ASN A 50 22.75 5.09 -6.58
CA ASN A 50 23.32 6.37 -6.96
C ASN A 50 23.02 7.49 -5.96
N GLU A 51 22.44 7.16 -4.80
CA GLU A 51 22.03 8.10 -3.75
C GLU A 51 21.20 9.28 -4.31
N GLY A 52 20.26 8.96 -5.20
CA GLY A 52 19.43 9.93 -5.91
C GLY A 52 17.93 9.71 -5.72
N THR A 53 17.17 10.80 -5.81
CA THR A 53 15.70 10.78 -5.81
C THR A 53 15.19 11.59 -6.99
N ASP A 54 14.24 11.02 -7.73
CA ASP A 54 13.55 11.73 -8.81
C ASP A 54 12.49 12.71 -8.23
N PRO A 55 12.61 14.03 -8.45
CA PRO A 55 11.62 15.00 -8.00
C PRO A 55 10.22 14.79 -8.58
N ALA A 56 10.07 14.06 -9.69
CA ALA A 56 8.77 13.71 -10.26
C ALA A 56 7.93 12.86 -9.29
N ILE A 57 8.56 12.06 -8.43
CA ILE A 57 7.87 11.21 -7.42
C ILE A 57 6.97 12.05 -6.53
N PHE A 58 7.40 13.25 -6.11
CA PHE A 58 6.58 14.13 -5.28
C PHE A 58 5.36 14.67 -6.03
N ARG A 59 5.49 14.94 -7.33
CA ARG A 59 4.36 15.38 -8.15
C ARG A 59 3.36 14.24 -8.36
N GLU A 60 3.87 13.06 -8.71
CA GLU A 60 3.04 11.85 -8.88
C GLU A 60 2.26 11.51 -7.60
N MET A 61 2.91 11.56 -6.43
CA MET A 61 2.24 11.32 -5.14
C MET A 61 1.19 12.40 -4.82
N GLY A 62 1.46 13.66 -5.18
CA GLY A 62 0.50 14.76 -4.99
C GLY A 62 -0.74 14.61 -5.86
N GLU A 63 -0.58 14.21 -7.12
CA GLU A 63 -1.70 13.95 -8.04
C GLU A 63 -2.61 12.82 -7.56
N LEU A 64 -2.05 11.82 -6.87
CA LEU A 64 -2.78 10.71 -6.26
C LEU A 64 -3.37 11.04 -4.88
N GLY A 65 -3.17 12.26 -4.36
CA GLY A 65 -3.66 12.65 -3.03
C GLY A 65 -2.90 11.96 -1.88
N LEU A 66 -1.71 11.43 -2.13
CA LEU A 66 -0.90 10.72 -1.13
C LEU A 66 -0.01 11.66 -0.29
N LEU A 67 -0.08 12.98 -0.54
CA LEU A 67 0.64 14.00 0.22
C LEU A 67 -0.34 14.80 1.08
N GLY A 68 -0.07 14.86 2.39
CA GLY A 68 -0.95 15.57 3.32
C GLY A 68 -2.28 14.86 3.55
N ALA A 69 -2.27 13.53 3.70
CA ALA A 69 -3.47 12.69 3.79
C ALA A 69 -4.49 13.06 4.90
N THR A 70 -4.14 13.97 5.81
CA THR A 70 -5.00 14.46 6.90
C THR A 70 -5.39 15.93 6.74
N LEU A 71 -5.06 16.57 5.62
CA LEU A 71 -5.24 18.00 5.34
C LEU A 71 -6.28 18.21 4.23
#